data_AF-A0A528KJT3-F1
#
_entry.id   AF-A0A528KJT3-F1
#
_cell.length_a   1.000
_cell.length_b   1.000
_cell.length_c   1.000
_cell.angle_alpha   90.00
_cell.angle_beta   90.00
_cell.angle_gamma   90.00
#
_symmetry.space_group_name_H-M   'P 1'
#
loop_
_entity.id
_entity.type
_entity.pdbx_description
1 polymer ?
#
loop_
_entity_poly.entity_id
_entity_poly.type
_entity_poly.pdbx_seq_one_letter_code
_entity_poly.pdbx_strand_id
1 'polypeptide(L)' 'VFLSSRVVVMAARPGRVFKELAIDAPYPRNEAFRTSPAYAALCRQASDVLIGAINSTAGPHHDGH' A
#
# COMPACT_ATOMS: atom_id res chain seq x y z
N VAL A 1 18.22 -3.12 8.90
CA VAL A 1 16.83 -2.73 8.59
C VAL A 1 16.57 -2.97 7.12
N PHE A 2 15.59 -3.82 6.78
CA PHE A 2 15.11 -3.99 5.40
C PHE A 2 13.81 -3.21 5.27
N LEU A 3 13.85 -2.07 4.56
CA LEU A 3 12.65 -1.39 4.10
C LEU A 3 12.56 -1.72 2.61
N SER A 4 11.52 -2.44 2.19
CA SER A 4 11.34 -2.80 0.77
C SER A 4 11.35 -1.53 -0.08
N SER A 5 12.00 -1.57 -1.24
CA SER A 5 12.00 -0.44 -2.19
C SER A 5 10.63 -0.25 -2.86
N ARG A 6 9.75 -1.24 -2.73
CA ARG A 6 8.42 -1.28 -3.35
C ARG A 6 7.42 -1.93 -2.40
N VAL A 7 6.20 -1.39 -2.38
CA VAL A 7 5.04 -1.93 -1.67
C VAL A 7 3.97 -2.24 -2.70
N VAL A 8 3.54 -3.50 -2.77
CA VAL A 8 2.46 -3.94 -3.67
C VAL A 8 1.21 -4.17 -2.84
N VAL A 9 0.13 -3.45 -3.15
CA VAL A 9 -1.19 -3.66 -2.57
C VAL A 9 -2.00 -4.55 -3.49
N MET A 10 -2.56 -5.63 -2.94
CA MET A 10 -3.42 -6.55 -3.68
C MET A 10 -4.88 -6.30 -3.35
N ALA A 11 -5.74 -6.35 -4.36
CA ALA A 11 -7.19 -6.45 -4.14
C ALA A 11 -7.55 -7.90 -3.85
N ALA A 12 -8.56 -8.11 -3.02
CA ALA A 12 -9.05 -9.44 -2.75
C ALA A 12 -9.91 -9.92 -3.95
N ARG A 13 -9.73 -11.20 -4.31
CA ARG A 13 -10.53 -12.04 -5.23
C ARG A 13 -11.12 -11.38 -6.52
N PRO A 14 -10.71 -11.84 -7.72
CA PRO A 14 -9.51 -12.65 -7.98
C PRO A 14 -8.27 -11.80 -7.66
N GLY A 15 -7.32 -12.38 -6.92
CA GLY A 15 -6.16 -11.66 -6.40
C GLY A 15 -5.38 -10.95 -7.50
N ARG A 16 -5.46 -9.62 -7.54
CA ARG A 16 -4.83 -8.77 -8.56
C ARG A 16 -4.06 -7.66 -7.88
N VAL A 17 -2.99 -7.22 -8.53
CA VAL A 17 -2.29 -6.01 -8.09
C VAL A 17 -3.28 -4.84 -8.20
N PHE A 18 -3.59 -4.24 -7.06
CA PHE A 18 -4.42 -3.05 -6.99
C PHE A 18 -3.55 -1.82 -7.26
N LYS A 19 -2.36 -1.76 -6.65
CA LYS A 19 -1.41 -0.68 -6.86
C LYS A 19 -0.01 -1.06 -6.39
N GLU A 20 1.00 -0.52 -7.06
CA GLU A 20 2.39 -0.56 -6.64
C GLU A 20 2.81 0.84 -6.18
N LEU A 21 3.44 0.93 -5.00
CA LEU A 21 4.03 2.14 -4.46
C LEU A 21 5.54 1.99 -4.49
N ALA A 22 6.20 2.79 -5.32
CA ALA A 22 7.65 2.93 -5.32
C ALA A 22 8.07 3.79 -4.13
N ILE A 23 9.02 3.31 -3.34
CA ILE A 23 9.64 4.13 -2.31
C ILE A 23 10.91 4.72 -2.89
N ASP A 24 10.84 5.96 -3.38
CA ASP A 24 11.99 6.68 -3.90
C ASP A 24 12.72 7.41 -2.76
N ALA A 25 13.48 6.63 -1.99
CA ALA A 25 14.37 7.18 -0.97
C ALA A 25 15.77 6.60 -1.14
N PRO A 26 16.79 7.47 -1.27
CA PRO A 26 18.16 7.07 -1.57
C PRO A 26 18.75 6.22 -0.44
N TYR A 27 19.59 5.27 -0.83
CA TYR A 27 20.34 4.43 0.11
C TYR A 27 21.59 5.19 0.59
N PRO A 28 21.99 5.10 1.88
CA PRO A 28 21.48 4.23 2.94
C PRO A 28 20.27 4.80 3.71
N ARG A 29 19.22 3.98 3.85
CA ARG A 29 18.07 4.31 4.71
C ARG A 29 18.40 4.02 6.16
N ASN A 30 18.78 5.07 6.89
CA ASN A 30 19.07 5.02 8.31
C ASN A 30 17.78 5.19 9.15
N GLU A 31 17.91 5.08 10.47
CA GLU A 31 16.80 5.18 11.41
C GLU A 31 16.09 6.55 11.35
N ALA A 32 16.82 7.62 11.01
CA ALA A 32 16.25 8.96 10.82
C ALA A 32 15.25 9.03 9.66
N PHE A 33 15.35 8.14 8.66
CA PHE A 33 14.34 8.06 7.61
C PHE A 33 13.00 7.56 8.16
N ARG A 34 12.97 6.66 9.16
CA ARG A 34 11.72 6.12 9.73
C ARG A 34 10.92 7.16 10.53
N THR A 35 11.61 8.11 11.15
CA THR A 35 10.97 9.21 11.87
C THR A 35 10.71 10.41 10.97
N SER A 36 11.14 10.34 9.71
CA SER A 36 10.97 11.45 8.78
C SER A 36 9.49 11.64 8.39
N PRO A 37 9.09 12.88 8.09
CA PRO A 37 7.77 13.17 7.53
C PRO A 37 7.52 12.44 6.20
N ALA A 38 8.57 12.19 5.41
CA ALA A 38 8.47 11.47 4.13
C ALA A 38 8.04 10.01 4.34
N TYR A 39 8.59 9.33 5.34
CA TYR A 39 8.16 7.98 5.71
C TYR A 39 6.71 7.97 6.21
N ALA A 40 6.33 8.92 7.07
CA ALA A 40 4.95 9.04 7.54
C ALA A 40 3.96 9.33 6.39
N ALA A 41 4.38 10.05 5.34
CA ALA A 41 3.57 10.27 4.14
C ALA A 41 3.40 8.99 3.33
N LEU A 42 4.46 8.20 3.16
CA LEU A 42 4.41 6.89 2.49
C LEU A 42 3.49 5.91 3.23
N CYS A 43 3.55 5.86 4.56
CA CYS A 43 2.65 5.04 5.36
C CYS A 43 1.18 5.44 5.16
N ARG A 44 0.87 6.74 5.18
CA ARG A 44 -0.48 7.24 4.91
C ARG A 44 -0.96 6.85 3.51
N GLN A 45 -0.12 7.05 2.50
CA GLN A 45 -0.43 6.67 1.11
C GLN A 45 -0.70 5.17 0.97
N ALA A 46 0.11 4.32 1.62
CA ALA A 46 -0.10 2.87 1.60
C ALA A 46 -1.43 2.48 2.26
N SER A 47 -1.75 3.08 3.41
CA SER A 47 -3.03 2.87 4.11
C SER A 47 -4.24 3.29 3.26
N ASP A 48 -4.18 4.45 2.61
CA ASP A 48 -5.28 4.94 1.76
C ASP A 48 -5.53 4.00 0.58
N VAL A 49 -4.45 3.53 -0.06
CA VAL A 49 -4.53 2.57 -1.16
C VAL A 49 -5.10 1.23 -0.69
N LEU A 50 -4.71 0.77 0.51
CA LEU A 50 -5.26 -0.45 1.10
C LEU A 50 -6.75 -0.32 1.38
N ILE A 51 -7.21 0.80 1.95
CA ILE A 51 -8.63 1.07 2.19
C ILE A 51 -9.40 1.09 0.86
N GLY A 52 -8.84 1.73 -0.17
CA GLY A 52 -9.42 1.72 -1.51
C GLY A 52 -9.55 0.29 -2.08
N ALA A 53 -8.53 -0.55 -1.89
CA ALA A 53 -8.56 -1.95 -2.33
C ALA A 53 -9.65 -2.76 -1.62
N ILE A 54 -9.79 -2.59 -0.30
CA ILE A 54 -10.84 -3.23 0.51
C ILE A 54 -12.22 -2.82 0.01
N ASN A 55 -12.47 -1.52 -0.14
CA ASN A 55 -13.76 -1.00 -0.61
C ASN A 55 -14.07 -1.42 -2.05
N SER A 56 -13.06 -1.57 -2.91
CA SER A 56 -13.25 -2.09 -4.28
C SER A 56 -13.65 -3.56 -4.32
N THR A 57 -13.25 -4.34 -3.30
CA THR A 57 -13.63 -5.76 -3.18
C THR A 57 -15.02 -5.90 -2.59
N ALA A 58 -15.45 -4.96 -1.75
CA ALA A 58 -16.80 -4.90 -1.17
C ALA A 58 -17.90 -4.49 -2.17
N GLY A 59 -17.70 -4.73 -3.47
CA GLY A 59 -18.76 -4.62 -4.47
C GLY A 59 -19.98 -5.46 -4.06
N PRO A 60 -21.21 -5.00 -4.37
CA PRO A 60 -22.42 -5.57 -3.82
C PRO A 60 -22.50 -7.05 -4.18
N HIS A 61 -22.57 -7.89 -3.15
CA HIS A 61 -22.97 -9.28 -3.34
C HIS A 61 -24.41 -9.26 -3.88
N HIS A 62 -24.54 -9.34 -5.20
CA HIS A 62 -25.80 -9.63 -5.86
C HIS A 62 -26.08 -11.10 -5.63
N ASP A 63 -26.57 -11.42 -4.42
CA ASP A 63 -27.27 -12.67 -4.12
C ASP A 63 -28.55 -12.69 -4.97
N GLY A 64 -28.39 -13.06 -6.24
CA GLY A 64 -29.48 -13.32 -7.17
C GLY A 64 -29.56 -14.80 -7.46
N HIS A 65 -30.29 -15.53 -6.63
CA HIS A 65 -31.38 -16.45 -7.02
C HIS A 65 -32.00 -17.07 -5.76
#